data_AF-A0A8B9X1B3-F1
#
_entry.id   AF-A0A8B9X1B3-F1
#
_cell.length_a   1.000
_cell.length_b   1.000
_cell.length_c   1.000
_cell.angle_alpha   90.00
_cell.angle_beta   90.00
_cell.angle_gamma   90.00
#
_symmetry.space_group_name_H-M   'P 1'
#
loop_
_entity.id
_entity.type
_entity.pdbx_description
1 polymer ?
#
loop_
_entity_poly.entity_id
_entity_poly.type
_entity_poly.pdbx_seq_one_letter_code
_entity_poly.pdbx_strand_id
1 'polypeptide(L)'
;MAEAVESPGDPGTTTPRPLMRDLKAVGKKFMHVLYPRKSNTLLRDWDLWGPLILCVTLALMLQRGSVDSEKDGGPQFAEVFVIVWFGAVTITLNSKLLGGNISFFQSLCVLGYCILPLTMAMLVCRLVLLAEPGPVNFMVRLFVVIIMFAWSIVASTAFLADSQPPNRKALAVYPVFLFYFVISWMILTFTPQ
;
A
#
# COMPACT_ATOMS: atom_id res chain seq x y z
N MET A 1 45.98 -46.48 -14.69
CA MET A 1 45.70 -45.94 -16.03
C MET A 1 44.23 -46.25 -16.29
N ALA A 2 43.33 -45.35 -15.88
CA ALA A 2 42.79 -44.24 -16.69
C ALA A 2 41.85 -44.79 -17.78
N GLU A 3 40.62 -44.33 -18.01
CA GLU A 3 39.87 -43.15 -17.57
C GLU A 3 38.39 -43.46 -17.90
N ALA A 4 37.46 -43.32 -16.96
CA ALA A 4 36.04 -43.38 -17.29
C ALA A 4 35.61 -42.01 -17.82
N VAL A 5 35.15 -41.99 -19.06
CA VAL A 5 34.70 -40.80 -19.79
C VAL A 5 33.59 -40.08 -19.00
N GLU A 6 33.94 -38.92 -18.44
CA GLU A 6 32.98 -37.99 -17.86
C GLU A 6 32.28 -37.23 -18.99
N SER A 7 30.94 -37.30 -19.00
CA SER A 7 30.08 -36.65 -19.99
C SER A 7 30.08 -35.13 -19.79
N PRO A 8 30.25 -34.30 -20.84
CA PRO A 8 30.18 -32.85 -20.71
C PRO A 8 28.71 -32.40 -20.63
N GLY A 9 28.19 -32.29 -19.41
CA GLY A 9 26.86 -31.80 -19.10
C GLY A 9 26.87 -30.37 -18.55
N ASP A 10 26.82 -29.40 -19.48
CA ASP A 10 26.30 -28.03 -19.37
C ASP A 10 26.90 -27.04 -18.34
N PRO A 11 27.76 -26.09 -18.77
CA PRO A 11 28.21 -24.98 -17.93
C PRO A 11 27.22 -23.82 -18.05
N GLY A 12 26.17 -23.78 -17.24
CA GLY A 12 25.29 -22.61 -17.33
C GLY A 12 23.98 -22.55 -16.57
N THR A 13 23.63 -23.46 -15.67
CA THR A 13 22.43 -23.26 -14.84
C THR A 13 22.71 -22.25 -13.73
N THR A 14 22.68 -20.96 -14.08
CA THR A 14 22.56 -19.83 -13.15
C THR A 14 21.27 -19.99 -12.34
N THR A 15 21.36 -20.71 -11.23
CA THR A 15 20.32 -20.72 -10.20
C THR A 15 20.16 -19.30 -9.65
N PRO A 16 18.98 -18.66 -9.77
CA PRO A 16 18.76 -17.37 -9.15
C PRO A 16 18.87 -17.53 -7.63
N ARG A 17 19.66 -16.67 -6.98
CA ARG A 17 19.96 -16.70 -5.53
C ARG A 17 18.66 -16.83 -4.70
N PRO A 18 18.66 -17.50 -3.53
CA PRO A 18 17.48 -17.72 -2.68
C PRO A 18 16.64 -16.45 -2.46
N LEU A 19 17.32 -15.31 -2.36
CA LEU A 19 16.75 -13.96 -2.22
C LEU A 19 15.84 -13.54 -3.37
N MET A 20 16.16 -13.90 -4.62
CA MET A 20 15.30 -13.65 -5.79
C MET A 20 14.06 -14.55 -5.80
N ARG A 21 14.15 -15.76 -5.22
CA ARG A 21 13.00 -16.65 -5.07
C ARG A 21 12.01 -16.11 -4.05
N ASP A 22 12.51 -15.60 -2.92
CA ASP A 22 11.67 -14.99 -1.89
C ASP A 22 11.08 -13.64 -2.34
N LEU A 23 11.86 -12.81 -3.04
CA LEU A 23 11.38 -11.54 -3.61
C LEU A 23 10.32 -11.79 -4.70
N LYS A 24 10.47 -12.84 -5.51
CA LYS A 24 9.47 -13.23 -6.52
C LYS A 24 8.22 -13.85 -5.89
N ALA A 25 8.35 -14.54 -4.75
CA ALA A 25 7.22 -15.05 -3.96
C ALA A 25 6.44 -13.91 -3.28
N VAL A 26 7.14 -12.90 -2.75
CA VAL A 26 6.54 -11.66 -2.19
C VAL A 26 5.91 -10.82 -3.30
N GLY A 27 6.57 -10.65 -4.44
CA GLY A 27 6.04 -9.95 -5.62
C GLY A 27 4.80 -10.60 -6.22
N LYS A 28 4.72 -11.93 -6.21
CA LYS A 28 3.53 -12.68 -6.64
C LYS A 28 2.35 -12.53 -5.65
N LYS A 29 2.61 -12.29 -4.36
CA LYS A 29 1.60 -11.91 -3.35
C LYS A 29 1.19 -10.43 -3.46
N PHE A 30 2.12 -9.53 -3.82
CA PHE A 30 1.84 -8.13 -4.17
C PHE A 30 0.95 -8.00 -5.42
N MET A 31 1.19 -8.84 -6.44
CA MET A 31 0.33 -8.97 -7.62
C MET A 31 -1.09 -9.47 -7.30
N HIS A 32 -1.29 -10.10 -6.15
CA HIS A 32 -2.61 -10.49 -5.66
C HIS A 32 -3.36 -9.33 -5.00
N VAL A 33 -2.65 -8.30 -4.51
CA VAL A 33 -3.24 -7.04 -4.03
C VAL A 33 -3.60 -6.13 -5.21
N LEU A 34 -2.87 -6.25 -6.33
CA LEU A 34 -3.18 -5.59 -7.59
C LEU A 34 -4.22 -6.35 -8.45
N TYR A 35 -4.70 -7.52 -8.05
CA TYR A 35 -5.70 -8.27 -8.81
C TYR A 35 -6.54 -9.15 -7.86
N PRO A 36 -7.83 -8.84 -7.64
CA PRO A 36 -8.62 -9.45 -6.58
C PRO A 36 -8.86 -10.92 -6.93
N ARG A 37 -8.17 -11.83 -6.24
CA ARG A 37 -8.62 -13.23 -6.14
C ARG A 37 -9.12 -13.46 -4.72
N LYS A 38 -10.38 -13.87 -4.65
CA LYS A 38 -11.10 -14.27 -3.45
C LYS A 38 -10.23 -15.15 -2.54
N SER A 39 -9.99 -14.71 -1.32
CA SER A 39 -9.76 -15.63 -0.20
C SER A 39 -10.37 -15.05 1.07
N ASN A 40 -11.66 -15.31 1.27
CA ASN A 40 -12.34 -15.11 2.55
C ASN A 40 -11.70 -15.91 3.71
N THR A 41 -10.74 -16.79 3.41
CA THR A 41 -10.04 -17.67 4.34
C THR A 41 -8.74 -17.08 4.90
N LEU A 42 -8.07 -16.14 4.19
CA LEU A 42 -6.80 -15.53 4.62
C LEU A 42 -7.03 -14.25 5.45
N LEU A 43 -8.23 -13.68 5.39
CA LEU A 43 -8.65 -12.47 6.12
C LEU A 43 -9.29 -12.77 7.49
N ARG A 44 -9.33 -14.05 7.91
CA ARG A 44 -9.90 -14.50 9.20
C ARG A 44 -8.87 -14.51 10.33
N ASP A 45 -7.59 -14.46 9.98
CA ASP A 45 -6.49 -14.28 10.92
C ASP A 45 -6.24 -12.78 11.07
N TRP A 46 -6.17 -12.30 12.30
CA TRP A 46 -6.17 -10.90 12.68
C TRP A 46 -4.82 -10.23 12.40
N ASP A 47 -4.41 -10.21 11.13
CA ASP A 47 -3.11 -9.73 10.67
C ASP A 47 -3.08 -8.19 10.57
N LEU A 48 -3.16 -7.54 11.74
CA LEU A 48 -2.96 -6.09 11.89
C LEU A 48 -1.52 -5.66 11.56
N TRP A 49 -0.58 -6.61 11.46
CA TRP A 49 0.82 -6.32 11.17
C TRP A 49 1.01 -5.80 9.74
N GLY A 50 0.27 -6.31 8.75
CA GLY A 50 0.37 -5.84 7.37
C GLY A 50 0.02 -4.35 7.19
N PRO A 51 -1.20 -3.92 7.57
CA PRO A 51 -1.60 -2.51 7.58
C PRO A 51 -0.67 -1.62 8.40
N LEU A 52 -0.19 -2.11 9.56
CA LEU A 52 0.72 -1.38 10.42
C LEU A 52 2.07 -1.18 9.74
N ILE A 53 2.65 -2.22 9.14
CA ILE A 53 3.90 -2.13 8.38
C ILE A 53 3.75 -1.16 7.22
N LEU A 54 2.63 -1.19 6.48
CA LEU A 54 2.38 -0.25 5.38
C LEU A 54 2.27 1.19 5.88
N CYS A 55 1.60 1.41 7.01
CA CYS A 55 1.47 2.72 7.65
C CYS A 55 2.83 3.25 8.12
N VAL A 56 3.62 2.41 8.80
CA VAL A 56 4.98 2.76 9.25
C VAL A 56 5.87 3.05 8.05
N THR A 57 5.82 2.23 7.00
CA THR A 57 6.59 2.44 5.76
C THR A 57 6.22 3.78 5.13
N LEU A 58 4.93 4.09 5.03
CA LEU A 58 4.46 5.36 4.48
C LEU A 58 4.93 6.55 5.33
N ALA A 59 4.79 6.46 6.66
CA ALA A 59 5.20 7.50 7.60
C ALA A 59 6.72 7.76 7.56
N LEU A 60 7.54 6.70 7.49
CA LEU A 60 8.99 6.81 7.32
C LEU A 60 9.38 7.41 5.97
N MET A 61 8.67 7.05 4.89
CA MET A 61 8.89 7.65 3.57
C MET A 61 8.45 9.11 3.51
N LEU A 62 7.46 9.51 4.30
CA LEU A 62 6.99 10.90 4.42
C LEU A 62 7.84 11.73 5.39
N GLN A 63 8.71 11.09 6.16
CA GLN A 63 9.61 11.80 7.08
C GLN A 63 10.57 12.65 6.26
N ARG A 64 10.57 13.96 6.53
CA ARG A 64 11.57 14.87 5.94
C ARG A 64 12.92 14.50 6.54
N GLY A 65 13.93 14.29 5.69
CA GLY A 65 15.30 14.06 6.15
C GLY A 65 15.87 15.34 6.73
N SER A 66 15.51 15.67 7.97
CA SER A 66 16.14 16.75 8.72
C SER A 66 17.50 16.25 9.19
N VAL A 67 18.53 16.51 8.37
CA VAL A 67 19.94 16.36 8.80
C VAL A 67 20.31 17.47 9.80
N ASP A 68 19.48 18.51 9.94
CA ASP A 68 19.67 19.57 10.93
C ASP A 68 18.40 19.77 11.77
N SER A 69 18.58 19.71 13.09
CA SER A 69 17.63 20.03 14.19
C SER A 69 16.85 18.85 14.79
N GLU A 70 17.36 18.40 15.94
CA GLU A 70 16.94 17.29 16.83
C GLU A 70 15.46 17.24 17.33
N LYS A 71 14.46 17.91 16.72
CA LYS A 71 13.09 17.95 17.30
C LYS A 71 11.89 17.77 16.38
N ASP A 72 12.04 17.73 15.05
CA ASP A 72 10.87 17.81 14.14
C ASP A 72 10.49 16.53 13.38
N GLY A 73 11.23 15.42 13.54
CA GLY A 73 10.91 14.16 12.87
C GLY A 73 9.77 13.34 13.51
N GLY A 74 9.45 13.59 14.78
CA GLY A 74 8.45 12.82 15.55
C GLY A 74 6.98 13.14 15.22
N PRO A 75 6.57 14.41 15.06
CA PRO A 75 5.17 14.78 14.85
C PRO A 75 4.56 14.20 13.56
N GLN A 76 5.34 14.12 12.48
CA GLN A 76 4.86 13.68 11.15
C GLN A 76 4.52 12.18 11.14
N PHE A 77 5.32 11.36 11.83
CA PHE A 77 5.03 9.94 11.99
C PHE A 77 3.71 9.74 12.74
N ALA A 78 3.55 10.44 13.86
CA ALA A 78 2.32 10.38 14.65
C ALA A 78 1.11 10.89 13.86
N GLU A 79 1.26 11.94 13.06
CA GLU A 79 0.21 12.50 12.21
C GLU A 79 -0.31 11.46 11.19
N VAL A 80 0.58 10.87 10.38
CA VAL A 80 0.20 9.86 9.38
C VAL A 80 -0.41 8.64 10.06
N PHE A 81 0.17 8.19 11.17
CA PHE A 81 -0.33 7.06 11.94
C PHE A 81 -1.75 7.31 12.46
N VAL A 82 -2.00 8.46 13.08
CA VAL A 82 -3.31 8.84 13.61
C VAL A 82 -4.33 8.97 12.48
N ILE A 83 -4.00 9.61 11.36
CA ILE A 83 -4.92 9.76 10.22
C ILE A 83 -5.31 8.39 9.65
N VAL A 84 -4.34 7.50 9.42
CA VAL A 84 -4.60 6.18 8.84
C VAL A 84 -5.43 5.32 9.78
N TRP A 85 -5.05 5.23 11.07
CA TRP A 85 -5.75 4.40 12.04
C TRP A 85 -7.13 4.94 12.38
N PHE A 86 -7.22 6.21 12.76
CA PHE A 86 -8.48 6.82 13.13
C PHE A 86 -9.43 6.87 11.95
N GLY A 87 -8.94 7.22 10.76
CA GLY A 87 -9.73 7.19 9.52
C GLY A 87 -10.27 5.80 9.20
N ALA A 88 -9.43 4.75 9.26
CA ALA A 88 -9.86 3.38 9.04
C ALA A 88 -10.93 2.93 10.07
N VAL A 89 -10.76 3.30 11.34
CA VAL A 89 -11.74 3.04 12.42
C VAL A 89 -13.06 3.74 12.12
N THR A 90 -13.05 5.03 11.78
CA THR A 90 -14.26 5.78 11.45
C THR A 90 -15.02 5.17 10.27
N ILE A 91 -14.33 4.82 9.18
CA ILE A 91 -14.95 4.19 8.00
C ILE A 91 -15.54 2.83 8.34
N THR A 92 -14.81 2.06 9.15
CA THR A 92 -15.24 0.72 9.56
C THR A 92 -16.47 0.79 10.47
N LEU A 93 -16.49 1.71 11.45
CA LEU A 93 -17.66 1.96 12.29
C LEU A 93 -18.86 2.37 11.45
N ASN A 94 -18.67 3.30 10.51
CA ASN A 94 -19.74 3.71 9.59
C ASN A 94 -20.28 2.51 8.79
N SER A 95 -19.39 1.69 8.24
CA SER A 95 -19.75 0.48 7.49
C SER A 95 -20.52 -0.54 8.35
N LYS A 96 -20.18 -0.66 9.63
CA LYS A 96 -20.90 -1.53 10.57
C LYS A 96 -22.28 -0.98 10.93
N LEU A 97 -22.38 0.33 11.20
CA LEU A 97 -23.64 1.01 11.52
C LEU A 97 -24.63 0.98 10.34
N LEU A 98 -24.12 0.97 9.12
CA LEU A 98 -24.93 0.82 7.90
C LEU A 98 -25.53 -0.58 7.71
N GLY A 99 -25.12 -1.56 8.52
CA GLY A 99 -25.57 -2.96 8.44
C GLY A 99 -24.63 -3.88 7.66
N GLY A 100 -23.36 -3.52 7.53
CA GLY A 100 -22.35 -4.36 6.85
C GLY A 100 -22.10 -5.68 7.57
N ASN A 101 -22.05 -6.78 6.82
CA ASN A 101 -21.88 -8.14 7.39
C ASN A 101 -20.42 -8.46 7.79
N ILE A 102 -19.46 -7.70 7.27
CA ILE A 102 -18.02 -7.88 7.49
C ILE A 102 -17.57 -7.54 8.92
N SER A 103 -16.65 -8.30 9.53
CA SER A 103 -16.05 -7.99 10.86
C SER A 103 -15.33 -6.63 10.91
N PHE A 104 -15.32 -5.97 12.08
CA PHE A 104 -14.69 -4.64 12.25
C PHE A 104 -13.21 -4.67 11.84
N PHE A 105 -12.44 -5.57 12.43
CA PHE A 105 -11.00 -5.64 12.16
C PHE A 105 -10.66 -6.11 10.74
N GLN A 106 -11.53 -6.88 10.11
CA GLN A 106 -11.35 -7.28 8.72
C GLN A 106 -11.46 -6.08 7.77
N SER A 107 -12.47 -5.22 7.99
CA SER A 107 -12.61 -3.97 7.24
C SER A 107 -11.44 -3.03 7.50
N LEU A 108 -10.98 -2.90 8.75
CA LEU A 108 -9.76 -2.15 9.09
C LEU A 108 -8.55 -2.64 8.28
N CYS A 109 -8.31 -3.95 8.29
CA CYS A 109 -7.16 -4.51 7.60
C CYS A 109 -7.25 -4.27 6.09
N VAL A 110 -8.42 -4.48 5.47
CA VAL A 110 -8.57 -4.24 4.02
C VAL A 110 -8.34 -2.78 3.66
N LEU A 111 -8.91 -1.83 4.42
CA LEU A 111 -8.68 -0.41 4.18
C LEU A 111 -7.19 -0.06 4.26
N GLY A 112 -6.48 -0.64 5.23
CA GLY A 112 -5.03 -0.49 5.37
C GLY A 112 -4.21 -1.15 4.25
N TYR A 113 -4.59 -2.35 3.80
CA TYR A 113 -3.91 -3.01 2.67
C TYR A 113 -4.11 -2.24 1.36
N CYS A 114 -5.26 -1.60 1.19
CA CYS A 114 -5.54 -0.75 0.03
C CYS A 114 -4.73 0.56 0.04
N ILE A 115 -3.92 0.86 1.06
CA ILE A 115 -2.94 1.97 1.06
C ILE A 115 -1.67 1.60 0.27
N LEU A 116 -1.40 0.31 0.07
CA LEU A 116 -0.19 -0.17 -0.62
C LEU A 116 0.06 0.46 -2.01
N PRO A 117 -0.94 0.65 -2.90
CA PRO A 117 -0.75 1.38 -4.15
C PRO A 117 -0.28 2.83 -3.93
N LEU A 118 -0.78 3.50 -2.90
CA LEU A 118 -0.36 4.86 -2.53
C LEU A 118 1.07 4.88 -1.95
N THR A 119 1.45 3.88 -1.15
CA THR A 119 2.85 3.73 -0.71
C THR A 119 3.80 3.53 -1.88
N MET A 120 3.37 2.79 -2.93
CA MET A 120 4.14 2.68 -4.18
C MET A 120 4.20 3.99 -4.94
N ALA A 121 3.11 4.76 -4.99
CA ALA A 121 3.10 6.09 -5.56
C ALA A 121 4.13 7.00 -4.90
N MET A 122 4.23 6.94 -3.56
CA MET A 122 5.20 7.69 -2.78
C MET A 122 6.65 7.26 -3.10
N LEU A 123 6.91 5.96 -3.24
CA LEU A 123 8.23 5.46 -3.63
C LEU A 123 8.64 5.97 -5.01
N VAL A 124 7.72 5.93 -5.98
CA VAL A 124 7.95 6.49 -7.32
C VAL A 124 8.18 8.00 -7.25
N CYS A 125 7.39 8.73 -6.47
CA CYS A 125 7.59 10.17 -6.24
C CYS A 125 9.00 10.46 -5.71
N ARG A 126 9.49 9.69 -4.73
CA ARG A 126 10.86 9.82 -4.19
C ARG A 126 11.93 9.57 -5.25
N LEU A 127 11.75 8.55 -6.10
CA LEU A 127 12.69 8.27 -7.20
C LEU A 127 12.70 9.36 -8.27
N VAL A 128 11.52 9.89 -8.64
CA VAL A 128 11.39 10.99 -9.60
C VAL A 128 12.03 12.28 -9.07
N LEU A 129 12.00 12.51 -7.76
CA LEU A 129 12.65 13.66 -7.12
C LEU A 129 14.19 13.57 -7.10
N LEU A 130 14.78 12.38 -7.29
CA LEU A 130 16.23 12.22 -7.48
C LEU A 130 16.68 12.62 -8.90
N ALA A 131 15.75 12.70 -9.85
CA ALA A 131 16.00 13.25 -11.17
C ALA A 131 15.79 14.78 -11.15
N GLU A 132 16.64 15.51 -11.87
CA GLU A 132 16.68 16.99 -12.01
C GLU A 132 15.34 17.71 -11.69
N PRO A 133 15.31 18.69 -10.77
CA PRO A 133 14.08 19.35 -10.35
C PRO A 133 13.49 20.19 -11.49
N GLY A 134 12.29 19.83 -11.95
CA GLY A 134 11.56 20.57 -12.98
C GLY A 134 10.04 20.48 -12.85
N PRO A 135 9.29 21.35 -13.55
CA PRO A 135 7.82 21.33 -13.54
C PRO A 135 7.23 20.03 -14.09
N VAL A 136 7.98 19.34 -14.96
CA VAL A 136 7.63 18.02 -15.51
C VAL A 136 7.58 16.95 -14.41
N ASN A 137 8.46 17.02 -13.40
CA ASN A 137 8.46 16.06 -12.29
C ASN A 137 7.19 16.18 -11.45
N PHE A 138 6.71 17.41 -11.22
CA PHE A 138 5.45 17.62 -10.52
C PHE A 138 4.26 17.04 -11.29
N MET A 139 4.20 17.24 -12.61
CA MET A 139 3.17 16.64 -13.48
C MET A 139 3.20 15.11 -13.40
N VAL A 140 4.37 14.48 -13.52
CA VAL A 140 4.51 13.01 -13.44
C VAL A 140 4.05 12.49 -12.08
N ARG A 141 4.46 13.14 -10.98
CA ARG A 141 4.02 12.79 -9.63
C ARG A 141 2.50 12.88 -9.48
N LEU A 142 1.91 13.96 -9.99
CA LEU A 142 0.47 14.16 -9.96
C LEU A 142 -0.27 13.03 -10.67
N PHE A 143 0.16 12.66 -11.88
CA PHE A 143 -0.43 11.56 -12.64
C PHE A 143 -0.31 10.22 -11.90
N VAL A 144 0.88 9.90 -11.38
CA VAL A 144 1.12 8.64 -10.66
C VAL A 144 0.22 8.54 -9.41
N VAL A 145 0.13 9.62 -8.62
CA VAL A 145 -0.72 9.63 -7.41
C VAL A 145 -2.19 9.49 -7.77
N ILE A 146 -2.69 10.18 -8.80
CA ILE A 146 -4.10 10.07 -9.23
C ILE A 146 -4.44 8.64 -9.65
N ILE A 147 -3.58 7.98 -10.43
CA ILE A 147 -3.80 6.59 -10.86
C ILE A 147 -3.83 5.65 -9.65
N MET A 148 -2.88 5.77 -8.74
CA MET A 148 -2.81 4.91 -7.55
C MET A 148 -3.94 5.19 -6.56
N PHE A 149 -4.36 6.44 -6.43
CA PHE A 149 -5.53 6.86 -5.65
C PHE A 149 -6.81 6.21 -6.18
N ALA A 150 -7.06 6.32 -7.50
CA ALA A 150 -8.20 5.69 -8.13
C ALA A 150 -8.18 4.17 -7.92
N TRP A 151 -7.00 3.55 -8.04
CA TRP A 151 -6.82 2.13 -7.79
C TRP A 151 -7.19 1.73 -6.35
N SER A 152 -6.68 2.46 -5.35
CA SER A 152 -6.98 2.23 -3.94
C SER A 152 -8.46 2.37 -3.63
N ILE A 153 -9.15 3.34 -4.22
CA ILE A 153 -10.61 3.50 -4.07
C ILE A 153 -11.33 2.31 -4.70
N VAL A 154 -11.02 1.94 -5.94
CA VAL A 154 -11.71 0.82 -6.62
C VAL A 154 -11.51 -0.48 -5.83
N ALA A 155 -10.30 -0.77 -5.38
CA ALA A 155 -9.99 -1.98 -4.61
C ALA A 155 -10.73 -2.03 -3.27
N SER A 156 -10.71 -0.94 -2.51
CA SER A 156 -11.39 -0.84 -1.20
C SER A 156 -12.90 -0.88 -1.34
N THR A 157 -13.46 -0.12 -2.29
CA THR A 157 -14.90 -0.03 -2.51
C THR A 157 -15.47 -1.31 -3.07
N ALA A 158 -14.76 -2.07 -3.92
CA ALA A 158 -15.23 -3.38 -4.38
C ALA A 158 -15.49 -4.33 -3.19
N PHE A 159 -14.57 -4.34 -2.23
CA PHE A 159 -14.68 -5.20 -1.05
C PHE A 159 -15.74 -4.71 -0.05
N LEU A 160 -15.78 -3.40 0.20
CA LEU A 160 -16.75 -2.82 1.14
C LEU A 160 -18.17 -2.85 0.56
N ALA A 161 -18.35 -2.54 -0.73
CA ALA A 161 -19.65 -2.53 -1.39
C ALA A 161 -20.27 -3.92 -1.51
N ASP A 162 -19.46 -4.98 -1.61
CA ASP A 162 -19.95 -6.37 -1.56
C ASP A 162 -20.47 -6.76 -0.16
N SER A 163 -19.98 -6.09 0.88
CA SER A 163 -20.38 -6.32 2.27
C SER A 163 -21.59 -5.49 2.71
N GLN A 164 -22.02 -4.53 1.88
CA GLN A 164 -23.11 -3.58 2.18
C GLN A 164 -24.39 -3.92 1.41
N PRO A 165 -25.58 -3.66 1.99
CA PRO A 165 -26.84 -3.81 1.28
C PRO A 165 -26.89 -2.86 0.05
N PRO A 166 -27.51 -3.27 -1.07
CA PRO A 166 -27.44 -2.57 -2.35
C PRO A 166 -27.93 -1.11 -2.30
N ASN A 167 -28.87 -0.80 -1.40
CA ASN A 167 -29.41 0.55 -1.22
C ASN A 167 -28.54 1.49 -0.36
N ARG A 168 -27.40 1.01 0.20
CA ARG A 168 -26.55 1.80 1.12
C ARG A 168 -25.08 1.88 0.69
N LYS A 169 -24.73 1.33 -0.47
CA LYS A 169 -23.35 1.29 -0.99
C LYS A 169 -22.73 2.68 -1.11
N ALA A 170 -23.47 3.66 -1.63
CA ALA A 170 -22.98 5.02 -1.82
C ALA A 170 -22.56 5.69 -0.51
N LEU A 171 -23.32 5.47 0.58
CA LEU A 171 -23.00 6.05 1.89
C LEU A 171 -21.71 5.46 2.49
N ALA A 172 -21.39 4.20 2.19
CA ALA A 172 -20.14 3.58 2.61
C ALA A 172 -18.94 4.03 1.75
N VAL A 173 -19.16 4.37 0.47
CA VAL A 173 -18.09 4.80 -0.46
C VAL A 173 -17.59 6.21 -0.15
N TYR A 174 -18.47 7.11 0.27
CA TYR A 174 -18.11 8.51 0.57
C TYR A 174 -16.95 8.66 1.57
N PRO A 175 -16.99 8.08 2.79
CA PRO A 175 -15.89 8.21 3.74
C PRO A 175 -14.61 7.49 3.27
N VAL A 176 -14.73 6.44 2.44
CA VAL A 176 -13.59 5.73 1.83
C VAL A 176 -12.86 6.64 0.84
N PHE A 177 -13.59 7.34 -0.02
CA PHE A 177 -13.02 8.31 -0.96
C PHE A 177 -12.24 9.39 -0.22
N LEU A 178 -12.86 10.00 0.79
CA LEU A 178 -12.26 11.09 1.58
C LEU A 178 -10.98 10.62 2.26
N PHE A 179 -10.97 9.42 2.83
CA PHE A 179 -9.80 8.84 3.47
C PHE A 179 -8.59 8.71 2.53
N TYR A 180 -8.78 8.08 1.37
CA TYR A 180 -7.68 7.97 0.40
C TYR A 180 -7.30 9.32 -0.20
N PHE A 181 -8.24 10.27 -0.29
CA PHE A 181 -7.98 11.60 -0.81
C PHE A 181 -7.01 12.35 0.10
N VAL A 182 -7.26 12.32 1.42
CA VAL A 182 -6.37 12.93 2.42
C VAL A 182 -4.97 12.32 2.36
N ILE A 183 -4.85 10.99 2.29
CA ILE A 183 -3.54 10.31 2.18
C ILE A 183 -2.82 10.70 0.89
N SER A 184 -3.53 10.70 -0.24
CA SER A 184 -2.96 11.07 -1.55
C SER A 184 -2.52 12.53 -1.57
N TRP A 185 -3.29 13.41 -0.93
CA TRP A 185 -2.96 14.81 -0.77
C TRP A 185 -1.67 14.99 0.03
N MET A 186 -1.52 14.28 1.16
CA MET A 186 -0.28 14.31 1.94
C MET A 186 0.94 13.91 1.09
N ILE A 187 0.82 12.86 0.28
CA ILE A 187 1.87 12.38 -0.64
C ILE A 187 2.23 13.44 -1.70
N LEU A 188 1.24 14.17 -2.23
CA LEU A 188 1.47 15.22 -3.23
C LEU A 188 2.14 16.45 -2.62
N THR A 189 1.67 16.88 -1.45
CA THR A 189 2.24 18.04 -0.72
C THR A 189 3.60 17.77 -0.12
N PHE A 190 4.03 16.51 -0.07
CA PHE A 190 5.38 16.16 0.33
C PHE A 190 6.38 16.67 -0.71
N THR A 191 7.08 17.74 -0.37
CA THR A 191 8.25 18.23 -1.11
C THR A 191 9.45 18.07 -0.17
N PRO A 192 10.41 17.17 -0.47
CA PRO A 192 11.70 17.23 0.20
C PRO A 192 12.36 18.54 -0.23
N GLN A 193 12.60 19.41 0.75
CA GLN A 193 13.44 20.59 0.60
C GLN A 193 14.90 20.13 0.71
#